data_AF-A0A8T0NKK6-F1
#
_entry.id   AF-A0A8T0NKK6-F1
#
_cell.length_a   1.000
_cell.length_b   1.000
_cell.length_c   1.000
_cell.angle_alpha   90.00
_cell.angle_beta   90.00
_cell.angle_gamma   90.00
#
_symmetry.space_group_name_H-M   'P 1'
#
loop_
_entity.id
_entity.type
_entity.pdbx_description
1 polymer ?
#
loop_
_entity_poly.entity_id
_entity_poly.type
_entity_poly.pdbx_seq_one_letter_code
_entity_poly.pdbx_strand_id
1 'polypeptide(L)'
;MNQYGSWYKIGDGGRSSTLMLPPEYESVSLDWGERYEDLLQVPSHRQAMEKLDSAGLGRDFATKAVRTLSCYRPDVQVQQEGDLIINDPRLALAGLIFMIKESASWAKISRTLLRWKKDGYPTWSPKAEYDYLKNMGIASEKNALDAVGLVYNLNFLF
;
A
#
# COMPACT_ATOMS: atom_id res chain seq x y z
N MET A 1 -13.28 5.74 5.16
CA MET A 1 -14.43 6.67 5.23
C MET A 1 -14.55 7.37 3.89
N ASN A 2 -15.73 7.47 3.30
CA ASN A 2 -15.99 8.31 2.12
C ASN A 2 -16.46 9.72 2.56
N GLN A 3 -16.67 10.64 1.61
CA GLN A 3 -17.09 12.02 1.94
C GLN A 3 -18.50 12.12 2.54
N TYR A 4 -19.27 11.04 2.51
CA TYR A 4 -20.62 10.95 3.05
C TYR A 4 -20.66 10.38 4.47
N GLY A 5 -19.49 10.09 5.05
CA GLY A 5 -19.36 9.54 6.39
C GLY A 5 -19.46 8.02 6.48
N SER A 6 -19.62 7.32 5.37
CA SER A 6 -19.71 5.86 5.36
C SER A 6 -18.33 5.24 5.55
N TRP A 7 -18.25 4.30 6.49
CA TRP A 7 -17.06 3.46 6.70
C TRP A 7 -17.21 2.14 5.98
N TYR A 8 -16.09 1.65 5.46
CA TYR A 8 -16.04 0.40 4.72
C TYR A 8 -14.92 -0.46 5.28
N LYS A 9 -15.17 -1.76 5.37
CA LYS A 9 -14.16 -2.77 5.73
C LYS A 9 -14.00 -3.75 4.57
N ILE A 10 -12.77 -4.15 4.31
CA ILE A 10 -12.48 -5.23 3.36
C ILE A 10 -12.67 -6.55 4.11
N GLY A 11 -13.33 -7.52 3.47
CA GLY A 11 -13.45 -8.87 4.01
C GLY A 11 -13.53 -9.91 2.90
N ASP A 12 -13.22 -11.14 3.28
CA ASP A 12 -13.42 -12.35 2.49
C ASP A 12 -14.64 -13.05 3.10
N GLY A 13 -15.77 -13.11 2.38
CA GLY A 13 -17.13 -13.46 2.86
C GLY A 13 -17.29 -14.78 3.64
N GLY A 14 -16.67 -14.86 4.82
CA GLY A 14 -16.67 -16.04 5.70
C GLY A 14 -15.41 -16.23 6.55
N ARG A 15 -14.32 -15.48 6.34
CA ARG A 15 -13.13 -15.53 7.20
C ARG A 15 -13.10 -14.34 8.14
N SER A 16 -12.81 -14.59 9.42
CA SER A 16 -12.62 -13.55 10.43
C SER A 16 -11.53 -12.60 9.97
N SER A 17 -11.89 -11.38 9.54
CA SER A 17 -10.89 -10.36 9.23
C SER A 17 -10.17 -9.97 10.52
N THR A 18 -8.84 -9.96 10.49
CA THR A 18 -8.03 -9.49 11.62
C THR A 18 -8.08 -7.96 11.74
N LEU A 19 -8.54 -7.28 10.69
CA LEU A 19 -8.64 -5.83 10.57
C LEU A 19 -10.10 -5.40 10.71
N MET A 20 -10.64 -5.51 11.93
CA MET A 20 -11.95 -4.96 12.23
C MET A 20 -11.83 -3.49 12.61
N LEU A 21 -12.60 -2.64 11.92
CA LEU A 21 -12.89 -1.31 12.43
C LEU A 21 -13.71 -1.45 13.72
N PRO A 22 -13.50 -0.58 14.71
CA PRO A 22 -14.32 -0.58 15.91
C PRO A 22 -15.83 -0.53 15.61
N PRO A 23 -16.69 -1.19 16.40
CA PRO A 23 -18.12 -1.28 16.15
C PRO A 23 -18.81 0.07 15.97
N GLU A 24 -18.32 1.11 16.66
CA GLU A 24 -18.87 2.47 16.62
C GLU A 24 -18.86 3.12 15.23
N TYR A 25 -18.06 2.59 14.30
CA TYR A 25 -17.97 3.10 12.93
C TYR A 25 -19.07 2.54 12.00
N GLU A 26 -19.86 1.56 12.46
CA GLU A 26 -20.95 0.94 11.68
C GLU A 26 -20.54 0.58 10.25
N SER A 27 -19.34 0.01 10.11
CA SER A 27 -18.71 -0.16 8.80
C SER A 27 -19.44 -1.16 7.90
N VAL A 28 -19.60 -0.82 6.63
CA VAL A 28 -20.15 -1.69 5.58
C VAL A 28 -19.08 -2.67 5.10
N SER A 29 -19.41 -3.95 5.03
CA SER A 29 -18.49 -4.97 4.52
C SER A 29 -18.42 -4.94 2.99
N LEU A 30 -17.21 -4.82 2.48
CA LEU A 30 -16.89 -4.98 1.07
C LEU A 30 -16.37 -6.40 0.87
N ASP A 31 -17.13 -7.23 0.14
CA ASP A 31 -16.75 -8.59 -0.25
C ASP A 31 -15.73 -8.54 -1.41
N TRP A 32 -14.62 -7.87 -1.13
CA TRP A 32 -13.54 -7.61 -2.09
C TRP A 32 -12.35 -8.53 -1.85
N GLY A 33 -12.28 -9.22 -0.72
CA GLY A 33 -11.14 -10.05 -0.34
C GLY A 33 -9.92 -9.23 0.07
N GLU A 34 -9.07 -9.83 0.92
CA GLU A 34 -7.95 -9.14 1.55
C GLU A 34 -6.63 -9.23 0.75
N ARG A 35 -6.52 -10.20 -0.16
CA ARG A 35 -5.33 -10.36 -1.01
C ARG A 35 -5.46 -9.52 -2.27
N TYR A 36 -4.33 -9.11 -2.85
CA TYR A 36 -4.35 -8.29 -4.08
C TYR A 36 -5.06 -9.00 -5.25
N GLU A 37 -4.90 -10.32 -5.38
CA GLU A 37 -5.57 -11.10 -6.41
C GLU A 37 -7.11 -11.14 -6.24
N ASP A 38 -7.60 -11.23 -5.00
CA ASP A 38 -9.04 -11.21 -4.73
C ASP A 38 -9.60 -9.79 -4.92
N LEU A 39 -8.89 -8.79 -4.40
CA LEU A 39 -9.22 -7.38 -4.50
C LEU A 39 -9.34 -6.96 -5.97
N LEU A 40 -8.32 -7.27 -6.77
CA LEU A 40 -8.25 -6.92 -8.19
C LEU A 40 -9.01 -7.88 -9.11
N GLN A 41 -9.60 -8.95 -8.57
CA GLN A 41 -10.34 -9.99 -9.29
C GLN A 41 -9.52 -10.65 -10.40
N VAL A 42 -8.29 -11.03 -10.08
CA VAL A 42 -7.38 -11.70 -11.01
C VAL A 42 -6.99 -13.09 -10.49
N PRO A 43 -6.65 -14.05 -11.38
CA PRO A 43 -6.42 -15.44 -10.97
C PRO A 43 -5.17 -15.67 -10.11
N SER A 44 -4.22 -14.73 -10.09
CA SER A 44 -2.95 -14.93 -9.39
C SER A 44 -2.31 -13.63 -8.94
N HIS A 45 -1.47 -13.73 -7.90
CA HIS A 45 -0.69 -12.62 -7.39
C HIS A 45 0.19 -11.95 -8.46
N ARG A 46 0.78 -12.74 -9.37
CA ARG A 46 1.59 -12.18 -10.47
C ARG A 46 0.78 -11.25 -11.37
N GLN A 47 -0.42 -11.67 -11.77
CA GLN A 47 -1.32 -10.84 -12.57
C GLN A 47 -1.80 -9.60 -11.80
N ALA A 48 -1.93 -9.70 -10.48
CA ALA A 48 -2.24 -8.55 -9.63
C ALA A 48 -1.12 -7.52 -9.68
N MET A 49 0.13 -7.95 -9.59
CA MET A 49 1.29 -7.05 -9.70
C MET A 49 1.41 -6.46 -11.10
N GLU A 50 1.22 -7.24 -12.17
CA GLU A 50 1.20 -6.74 -13.56
C GLU A 50 0.10 -5.66 -13.76
N LYS A 51 -1.08 -5.84 -13.15
CA LYS A 51 -2.17 -4.85 -13.18
C LYS A 51 -1.83 -3.58 -12.40
N LEU A 52 -1.09 -3.70 -11.30
CA LEU A 52 -0.61 -2.54 -10.54
C LEU A 52 0.50 -1.79 -11.28
N ASP A 53 1.46 -2.50 -11.85
CA ASP A 53 2.57 -1.91 -12.61
C ASP A 53 2.06 -1.14 -13.84
N SER A 54 1.10 -1.74 -14.57
CA SER A 54 0.47 -1.09 -15.72
C SER A 54 -0.43 0.10 -15.37
N ALA A 55 -0.82 0.27 -14.09
CA ALA A 55 -1.68 1.36 -13.65
C ALA A 55 -0.94 2.71 -13.49
N GLY A 56 0.40 2.73 -13.61
CA GLY A 56 1.17 3.97 -13.51
C GLY A 56 1.05 4.63 -12.13
N LEU A 57 1.40 3.89 -11.08
CA LEU A 57 1.28 4.32 -9.69
C LEU A 57 2.16 5.53 -9.37
N GLY A 58 1.58 6.72 -9.50
CA GLY A 58 2.21 8.01 -9.23
C GLY A 58 1.24 9.01 -8.62
N ARG A 59 1.64 10.29 -8.59
CA ARG A 59 0.82 11.38 -8.02
C ARG A 59 -0.57 11.47 -8.64
N ASP A 60 -0.66 11.34 -9.96
CA ASP A 60 -1.93 11.46 -10.68
C ASP A 60 -2.85 10.28 -10.35
N PHE A 61 -2.29 9.06 -10.33
CA PHE A 61 -3.01 7.88 -9.88
C PHE A 61 -3.54 8.07 -8.46
N ALA A 62 -2.70 8.48 -7.51
CA ALA A 62 -3.11 8.68 -6.12
C ALA A 62 -4.23 9.72 -5.99
N THR A 63 -4.14 10.82 -6.75
CA THR A 63 -5.16 11.88 -6.77
C THR A 63 -6.49 11.35 -7.29
N LYS A 64 -6.48 10.62 -8.42
CA LYS A 64 -7.68 10.00 -9.00
C LYS A 64 -8.25 8.92 -8.08
N ALA A 65 -7.39 8.11 -7.47
CA ALA A 65 -7.78 7.04 -6.54
C ALA A 65 -8.50 7.61 -5.30
N VAL A 66 -7.96 8.66 -4.68
CA VAL A 66 -8.62 9.33 -3.55
C VAL A 66 -9.98 9.89 -3.97
N ARG A 67 -10.08 10.52 -5.14
CA ARG A 67 -11.37 11.01 -5.66
C ARG A 67 -12.37 9.88 -5.87
N THR A 68 -11.97 8.81 -6.55
CA THR A 68 -12.81 7.61 -6.75
C THR A 68 -13.33 7.06 -5.44
N LEU A 69 -12.45 6.86 -4.44
CA LEU A 69 -12.82 6.27 -3.15
C LEU A 69 -13.63 7.23 -2.27
N SER A 70 -13.35 8.54 -2.34
CA SER A 70 -14.09 9.58 -1.62
C SER A 70 -15.54 9.67 -2.09
N CYS A 71 -15.79 9.45 -3.37
CA CYS A 71 -17.12 9.46 -3.98
C CYS A 71 -17.79 8.08 -4.00
N TYR A 72 -17.11 7.03 -3.55
CA TYR A 72 -17.58 5.65 -3.70
C TYR A 72 -18.93 5.41 -2.99
N ARG A 73 -19.87 4.87 -3.76
CA ARG A 73 -21.18 4.40 -3.32
C ARG A 73 -21.54 3.11 -4.07
N PRO A 74 -21.67 1.95 -3.41
CA PRO A 74 -21.96 0.67 -4.07
C PRO A 74 -23.37 0.59 -4.66
N ASP A 75 -24.29 1.38 -4.13
CA ASP A 75 -25.74 1.41 -4.39
C ASP A 75 -26.13 2.39 -5.51
N VAL A 76 -25.21 3.25 -5.96
CA VAL A 76 -25.46 4.25 -6.98
C VAL A 76 -24.62 3.93 -8.20
N GLN A 77 -25.27 3.62 -9.32
CA GLN A 77 -24.63 3.61 -10.64
C GLN A 77 -24.34 5.06 -11.04
N VAL A 78 -23.25 5.63 -10.51
CA VAL A 78 -22.81 6.95 -10.93
C VAL A 78 -22.22 6.80 -12.33
N GLN A 79 -22.84 7.42 -13.33
CA GLN A 79 -22.16 7.72 -14.59
C GLN A 79 -21.03 8.67 -14.25
N GLN A 80 -19.84 8.10 -14.18
CA GLN A 80 -18.71 8.70 -13.50
C GLN A 80 -17.91 9.48 -14.56
N GLU A 81 -17.75 10.78 -14.33
CA GLU A 81 -17.45 11.78 -15.36
C GLU A 81 -15.94 11.83 -15.72
N GLY A 82 -15.57 11.21 -16.85
CA GLY A 82 -14.32 11.44 -17.58
C GLY A 82 -13.01 10.97 -16.93
N ASP A 83 -11.88 11.43 -17.47
CA ASP A 83 -10.48 11.06 -17.11
C ASP A 83 -10.06 11.39 -15.66
N LEU A 84 -10.97 11.90 -14.82
CA LEU A 84 -10.71 12.44 -13.49
C LEU A 84 -10.71 11.40 -12.36
N ILE A 85 -11.05 10.16 -12.68
CA ILE A 85 -11.30 9.06 -11.76
C ILE A 85 -10.74 7.75 -12.31
N ILE A 86 -10.47 6.81 -11.41
CA ILE A 86 -10.23 5.42 -11.77
C ILE A 86 -11.58 4.72 -11.81
N ASN A 87 -11.94 4.13 -12.96
CA ASN A 87 -13.22 3.45 -13.15
C ASN A 87 -13.39 2.23 -12.25
N ASP A 88 -12.28 1.59 -11.86
CA ASP A 88 -12.24 0.46 -10.96
C ASP A 88 -11.85 0.92 -9.53
N PRO A 89 -12.81 1.03 -8.59
CA PRO A 89 -12.52 1.42 -7.21
C PRO A 89 -11.66 0.38 -6.48
N ARG A 90 -11.66 -0.89 -6.90
CA ARG A 90 -10.77 -1.91 -6.34
C ARG A 90 -9.33 -1.65 -6.75
N LEU A 91 -9.09 -1.25 -8.01
CA LEU A 91 -7.77 -0.83 -8.48
C LEU A 91 -7.28 0.43 -7.75
N ALA A 92 -8.16 1.42 -7.57
CA ALA A 92 -7.84 2.62 -6.79
C ALA A 92 -7.37 2.27 -5.37
N LEU A 93 -8.10 1.39 -4.68
CA LEU A 93 -7.74 0.95 -3.33
C LEU A 93 -6.45 0.13 -3.31
N ALA A 94 -6.32 -0.86 -4.19
CA ALA A 94 -5.13 -1.69 -4.29
C ALA A 94 -3.86 -0.87 -4.56
N GLY A 95 -3.93 0.09 -5.49
CA GLY A 95 -2.82 0.96 -5.82
C GLY A 95 -2.42 1.86 -4.64
N LEU A 96 -3.38 2.44 -3.92
CA LEU A 96 -3.07 3.24 -2.72
C LEU A 96 -2.45 2.39 -1.60
N ILE A 97 -2.98 1.19 -1.34
CA ILE A 97 -2.41 0.26 -0.35
C ILE A 97 -0.96 -0.08 -0.74
N PHE A 98 -0.72 -0.38 -2.02
CA PHE A 98 0.62 -0.67 -2.52
C PHE A 98 1.56 0.52 -2.34
N MET A 99 1.17 1.72 -2.78
CA MET A 99 1.98 2.94 -2.64
C MET A 99 2.32 3.27 -1.19
N ILE A 100 1.35 3.13 -0.27
CA ILE A 100 1.54 3.37 1.17
C ILE A 100 2.48 2.31 1.76
N LYS A 101 2.27 1.04 1.41
CA LYS A 101 3.10 -0.07 1.88
C LYS A 101 4.55 0.07 1.41
N GLU A 102 4.75 0.41 0.14
CA GLU A 102 6.08 0.68 -0.42
C GLU A 102 6.73 1.89 0.25
N SER A 103 5.99 2.97 0.48
CA SER A 103 6.52 4.15 1.19
C SER A 103 6.94 3.82 2.64
N ALA A 104 6.13 3.04 3.36
CA ALA A 104 6.45 2.60 4.71
C ALA A 104 7.66 1.63 4.73
N SER A 105 7.74 0.74 3.74
CA SER A 105 8.86 -0.16 3.50
C SER A 105 10.16 0.65 3.28
N TRP A 106 10.16 1.61 2.36
CA TRP A 106 11.28 2.51 2.12
C TRP A 106 11.66 3.32 3.35
N ALA A 107 10.70 3.85 4.11
CA ALA A 107 10.97 4.56 5.35
C ALA A 107 11.63 3.65 6.40
N LYS A 108 11.27 2.37 6.45
CA LYS A 108 11.90 1.37 7.33
C LYS A 108 13.33 1.06 6.86
N ILE A 109 13.50 0.73 5.58
CA ILE A 109 14.80 0.46 4.96
C ILE A 109 15.75 1.64 5.18
N SER A 110 15.31 2.86 4.87
CA SER A 110 16.06 4.11 5.04
C SER A 110 16.51 4.31 6.49
N ARG A 111 15.62 4.13 7.47
CA ARG A 111 15.98 4.24 8.90
C ARG A 111 16.99 3.18 9.31
N THR A 112 16.82 1.94 8.87
CA THR A 112 17.76 0.85 9.18
C THR A 112 19.13 1.12 8.56
N LEU A 113 19.18 1.65 7.32
CA LEU A 113 20.42 2.03 6.64
C LEU A 113 21.11 3.23 7.30
N LEU A 114 20.36 4.24 7.77
CA LEU A 114 20.92 5.37 8.52
C LEU A 114 21.51 4.92 9.86
N ARG A 115 20.84 4.01 10.57
CA ARG A 115 21.37 3.38 11.78
C ARG A 115 22.64 2.59 11.48
N TRP A 116 22.64 1.83 10.38
CA TRP A 116 23.82 1.11 9.90
C TRP A 116 25.00 2.04 9.63
N LYS A 117 24.81 3.16 8.91
CA LYS A 117 25.86 4.16 8.67
C LYS A 117 26.46 4.72 9.96
N LYS A 118 25.65 4.85 11.01
CA LYS A 118 26.07 5.39 12.31
C LYS A 118 26.82 4.38 13.16
N ASP A 119 26.30 3.16 13.25
CA ASP A 119 26.73 2.17 14.25
C ASP A 119 27.68 1.09 13.68
N GLY A 120 27.81 1.01 12.35
CA GLY A 120 28.65 0.01 11.65
C GLY A 120 27.95 -1.34 11.43
N TYR A 121 28.49 -2.15 10.52
CA TYR A 121 27.97 -3.48 10.16
C TYR A 121 27.87 -4.52 11.32
N PRO A 122 28.78 -4.55 12.33
CA PRO A 122 28.79 -5.62 13.34
C PRO A 122 27.60 -5.62 14.32
N THR A 123 26.82 -4.56 14.39
CA THR A 123 25.79 -4.34 15.42
C THR A 123 24.37 -4.68 14.96
N TRP A 124 24.21 -5.50 13.91
CA TRP A 124 22.90 -5.82 13.34
C TRP A 124 22.04 -6.66 14.30
N SER A 125 21.33 -5.94 15.16
CA SER A 125 20.32 -6.42 16.09
C SER A 125 19.11 -5.49 15.97
N PRO A 126 17.91 -6.00 15.65
CA PRO A 126 17.48 -7.41 15.72
C PRO A 126 17.62 -8.21 14.40
N LYS A 127 17.82 -9.53 14.51
CA LYS A 127 17.90 -10.50 13.38
C LYS A 127 16.74 -10.40 12.38
N ALA A 128 15.54 -10.05 12.86
CA ALA A 128 14.36 -9.87 12.01
C ALA A 128 14.50 -8.73 10.97
N GLU A 129 15.24 -7.66 11.30
CA GLU A 129 15.52 -6.57 10.35
C GLU A 129 16.57 -6.99 9.32
N TYR A 130 17.54 -7.79 9.74
CA TYR A 130 18.52 -8.39 8.82
C TYR A 130 17.86 -9.33 7.82
N ASP A 131 17.05 -10.27 8.27
CA ASP A 131 16.38 -11.24 7.40
C ASP A 131 15.43 -10.52 6.41
N TYR A 132 14.75 -9.46 6.86
CA TYR A 132 13.92 -8.62 6.01
C TYR A 132 14.71 -7.93 4.89
N LEU A 133 15.84 -7.28 5.21
CA LEU A 133 16.70 -6.61 4.23
C LEU A 133 17.40 -7.59 3.29
N LYS A 134 17.83 -8.74 3.82
CA LYS A 134 18.43 -9.82 3.03
C LYS A 134 17.45 -10.37 2.00
N ASN A 135 16.18 -10.57 2.37
CA ASN A 135 15.13 -10.99 1.44
C ASN A 135 14.84 -9.95 0.35
N MET A 136 15.20 -8.69 0.59
CA MET A 136 15.15 -7.60 -0.40
C MET A 136 16.46 -7.45 -1.20
N GLY A 137 17.41 -8.35 -1.04
CA GLY A 137 18.71 -8.31 -1.74
C GLY A 137 19.76 -7.40 -1.09
N ILE A 138 19.46 -6.79 0.07
CA ILE A 138 20.38 -5.93 0.82
C ILE A 138 21.09 -6.79 1.87
N ALA A 139 22.11 -7.54 1.44
CA ALA A 139 22.84 -8.51 2.26
C ALA A 139 24.26 -8.06 2.64
N SER A 140 24.73 -6.93 2.13
CA SER A 140 26.09 -6.42 2.36
C SER A 140 26.13 -4.89 2.34
N GLU A 141 27.22 -4.32 2.86
CA GLU A 141 27.54 -2.90 2.77
C GLU A 141 27.49 -2.37 1.33
N LYS A 142 28.00 -3.16 0.37
CA LYS A 142 27.98 -2.79 -1.05
C LYS A 142 26.55 -2.69 -1.60
N ASN A 143 25.72 -3.69 -1.35
CA ASN A 143 24.32 -3.70 -1.79
C ASN A 143 23.51 -2.59 -1.12
N ALA A 144 23.85 -2.29 0.14
CA ALA A 144 23.26 -1.20 0.88
C ALA A 144 23.66 0.16 0.27
N LEU A 145 24.93 0.38 -0.07
CA LEU A 145 25.38 1.63 -0.72
C LEU A 145 24.72 1.85 -2.09
N ASP A 146 24.51 0.78 -2.86
CA ASP A 146 23.76 0.85 -4.13
C ASP A 146 22.28 1.23 -3.90
N ALA A 147 21.67 0.79 -2.79
CA ALA A 147 20.31 1.16 -2.41
C ALA A 147 20.20 2.57 -1.76
N VAL A 148 21.26 3.04 -1.10
CA VAL A 148 21.37 4.32 -0.37
C VAL A 148 21.36 5.55 -1.31
N GLY A 149 21.41 5.38 -2.64
CA GLY A 149 21.25 6.52 -3.58
C GLY A 149 19.93 7.29 -3.43
N LEU A 150 18.90 6.68 -2.84
CA LEU A 150 17.59 7.27 -2.56
C LEU A 150 17.24 7.13 -1.07
N VAL A 151 17.99 7.79 -0.18
CA VAL A 151 17.57 7.91 1.23
C VAL A 151 16.34 8.82 1.31
N TYR A 152 15.28 8.34 1.95
CA TYR A 152 14.08 9.13 2.23
C TYR A 152 14.48 10.31 3.13
N ASN A 153 14.53 11.52 2.57
CA ASN A 153 14.88 12.72 3.32
C ASN A 153 13.67 13.16 4.15
N LEU A 154 13.65 12.78 5.43
CA LEU A 154 12.58 13.11 6.38
C LEU A 154 12.52 14.60 6.77
N ASN A 155 13.33 15.48 6.17
CA ASN A 155 13.33 16.93 6.47
C ASN A 155 12.13 17.72 5.89
N PHE A 156 11.07 17.06 5.41
CA PHE A 156 9.92 17.73 4.78
C PHE A 156 8.56 17.50 5.46
N LEU A 157 8.53 17.00 6.69
CA LEU A 157 7.30 17.01 7.50
C LEU A 157 7.51 17.99 8.67
N PHE A 158 7.15 19.24 8.41
CA PHE A 158 6.89 20.27 9.42
C PHE A 158 5.55 20.01 10.11
#